data_AF-A0A925GG78-F1
#
_entry.id   AF-A0A925GG78-F1
#
_cell.length_a   1.000
_cell.length_b   1.000
_cell.length_c   1.000
_cell.angle_alpha   90.00
_cell.angle_beta   90.00
_cell.angle_gamma   90.00
#
_symmetry.space_group_name_H-M   'P 1'
#
loop_
_entity.id
_entity.type
_entity.pdbx_description
1 polymer ?
#
loop_
_entity_poly.entity_id
_entity_poly.type
_entity_poly.pdbx_seq_one_letter_code
_entity_poly.pdbx_strand_id
1 'polypeptide(L)'
;LVAQQVGNKLPGGLSSQLIGLGRNLYSKGLDQSDELEADRAGVALAARSGFDPYGLVAALQQLRTAAPDDPLFALSLSTHPSAQMRLDQLELAMGSKLDAYVGKPPVTIAQRLARAGNR
;
A
#
# COMPACT_ATOMS: atom_id res chain seq x y z
N LEU A 1 -20.52 1.93 -60.64
CA LEU A 1 -21.23 1.21 -59.57
C LEU A 1 -20.43 1.35 -58.29
N VAL A 2 -21.11 1.86 -57.26
CA VAL A 2 -20.64 2.38 -55.98
C VAL A 2 -19.75 1.39 -55.21
N ALA A 3 -18.54 1.81 -54.85
CA ALA A 3 -17.71 1.16 -53.84
C ALA A 3 -17.07 2.22 -52.94
N GLN A 4 -17.90 2.89 -52.13
CA GLN A 4 -17.45 3.71 -51.01
C GLN A 4 -18.50 3.66 -49.91
N GLN A 5 -18.03 3.47 -48.67
CA GLN A 5 -18.72 3.71 -47.40
C GLN A 5 -19.84 2.68 -47.13
N VAL A 6 -19.71 1.81 -46.12
CA VAL A 6 -19.98 2.17 -44.73
C VAL A 6 -19.04 1.38 -43.80
N GLY A 7 -17.90 1.98 -43.44
CA GLY A 7 -17.25 1.66 -42.19
C GLY A 7 -18.11 2.23 -41.07
N ASN A 8 -18.62 1.36 -40.19
CA ASN A 8 -19.45 1.75 -39.05
C ASN A 8 -18.71 2.78 -38.18
N LYS A 9 -19.14 4.04 -38.30
CA LYS A 9 -18.80 5.14 -37.40
C LYS A 9 -19.49 4.90 -36.05
N LEU A 10 -18.93 4.02 -35.23
CA LEU A 10 -19.09 4.12 -33.78
C LEU A 10 -18.14 5.25 -33.31
N PRO A 11 -18.60 6.19 -32.48
CA PRO A 11 -17.82 7.38 -32.12
C PRO A 11 -16.61 6.99 -31.27
N GLY A 12 -15.45 6.83 -31.92
CA GLY A 12 -14.21 6.32 -31.32
C GLY A 12 -13.59 7.17 -30.21
N GLY A 13 -14.12 8.37 -29.93
CA GLY A 13 -13.68 9.24 -28.83
C GLY A 13 -14.23 8.81 -27.46
N LEU A 14 -15.52 8.49 -27.39
CA LEU A 14 -16.16 8.04 -26.14
C LEU A 14 -15.69 6.64 -25.75
N SER A 15 -15.51 5.74 -26.71
CA SER A 15 -15.04 4.38 -26.45
C SER A 15 -13.57 4.35 -26.01
N SER A 16 -12.70 5.14 -26.62
CA SER A 16 -11.28 5.20 -26.24
C SER A 16 -11.04 5.87 -24.90
N GLN A 17 -11.78 6.93 -24.56
CA GLN A 17 -11.74 7.55 -23.23
C GLN A 17 -12.26 6.61 -22.15
N LEU A 18 -13.38 5.91 -22.39
CA LEU A 18 -13.94 4.95 -21.44
C LEU A 18 -13.01 3.74 -21.21
N ILE A 19 -12.41 3.21 -22.28
CA ILE A 19 -11.40 2.14 -22.20
C ILE A 19 -10.15 2.64 -21.44
N GLY A 20 -9.70 3.87 -21.71
CA GLY A 20 -8.58 4.49 -21.02
C GLY A 20 -8.83 4.67 -19.52
N LEU A 21 -10.02 5.14 -19.13
CA LEU A 21 -10.45 5.25 -17.74
C LEU A 21 -10.54 3.88 -17.06
N GLY A 22 -11.15 2.90 -17.72
CA GLY A 22 -11.24 1.53 -17.20
C GLY A 22 -9.86 0.91 -16.98
N ARG A 23 -8.93 1.12 -17.91
CA ARG A 23 -7.56 0.61 -17.80
C ARG A 23 -6.76 1.33 -16.72
N ASN A 24 -6.92 2.65 -16.57
CA ASN A 24 -6.24 3.43 -15.53
C ASN A 24 -6.76 3.10 -14.12
N LEU A 25 -8.08 2.94 -13.96
CA LEU A 25 -8.69 2.50 -12.70
C LEU A 25 -8.28 1.07 -12.36
N TYR A 26 -8.25 0.18 -13.35
CA TYR A 26 -7.82 -1.20 -13.17
C TYR A 26 -6.33 -1.30 -12.79
N SER A 27 -5.44 -0.61 -13.53
CA SER A 27 -4.02 -0.61 -13.21
C SER A 27 -3.75 -0.01 -11.84
N LYS A 28 -4.34 1.15 -11.53
CA LYS A 28 -4.23 1.77 -10.19
C LYS A 28 -4.78 0.86 -9.09
N GLY A 29 -5.89 0.16 -9.33
CA GLY A 29 -6.48 -0.76 -8.37
C GLY A 29 -5.60 -1.99 -8.11
N LEU A 30 -5.02 -2.57 -9.16
CA LEU A 30 -4.04 -3.66 -9.02
C LEU A 30 -2.78 -3.20 -8.28
N ASP A 31 -2.22 -2.06 -8.68
CA ASP A 31 -1.02 -1.49 -8.06
C ASP A 31 -1.25 -1.17 -6.57
N GLN A 32 -2.45 -0.72 -6.17
CA GLN A 32 -2.79 -0.47 -4.77
C GLN A 32 -2.80 -1.74 -3.91
N SER A 33 -3.19 -2.89 -4.47
CA SER A 33 -3.27 -4.13 -3.70
C SER A 33 -1.88 -4.64 -3.28
N ASP A 34 -0.88 -4.48 -4.16
CA ASP A 34 0.51 -4.85 -3.88
C ASP A 34 1.11 -3.95 -2.78
N GLU A 35 0.77 -2.66 -2.79
CA GLU A 35 1.19 -1.70 -1.77
C GLU A 35 0.61 -2.01 -0.37
N LEU A 36 -0.65 -2.45 -0.32
CA LEU A 36 -1.28 -2.86 0.94
C LEU A 36 -0.68 -4.18 1.48
N GLU A 37 -0.28 -5.08 0.59
CA GLU A 37 0.42 -6.30 1.00
C GLU A 37 1.85 -5.98 1.48
N ALA A 38 2.52 -5.03 0.83
CA ALA A 38 3.82 -4.53 1.26
C ALA A 38 3.76 -3.94 2.68
N ASP A 39 2.69 -3.22 3.03
CA ASP A 39 2.48 -2.69 4.39
C ASP A 39 2.41 -3.80 5.44
N ARG A 40 1.63 -4.85 5.18
CA ARG A 40 1.48 -5.99 6.09
C ARG A 40 2.79 -6.73 6.25
N ALA A 41 3.48 -7.00 5.14
CA ALA A 41 4.79 -7.64 5.15
C ALA A 41 5.83 -6.80 5.90
N GLY A 42 5.81 -5.48 5.71
CA GLY A 42 6.68 -4.53 6.40
C GLY A 42 6.49 -4.54 7.92
N VAL A 43 5.24 -4.48 8.38
CA VAL A 43 4.91 -4.59 9.82
C VAL A 43 5.37 -5.93 10.39
N ALA A 44 5.11 -7.03 9.69
CA ALA A 44 5.54 -8.35 10.13
C ALA A 44 7.08 -8.45 10.23
N LEU A 45 7.80 -7.88 9.26
CA LEU A 45 9.26 -7.84 9.25
C LEU A 45 9.82 -6.98 10.39
N ALA A 46 9.24 -5.80 10.63
CA ALA A 46 9.61 -4.92 11.72
C ALA A 46 9.44 -5.63 13.08
N ALA A 47 8.28 -6.24 13.31
CA ALA A 47 7.99 -6.99 14.52
C ALA A 47 8.98 -8.16 14.74
N ARG A 48 9.28 -8.94 13.68
CA ARG A 48 10.23 -10.07 13.77
C ARG A 48 11.67 -9.62 14.04
N SER A 49 12.02 -8.43 13.56
CA SER A 49 13.33 -7.82 13.77
C SER A 49 13.48 -7.18 15.16
N GLY A 50 12.38 -7.08 15.93
CA GLY A 50 12.38 -6.48 17.26
C GLY A 50 12.17 -4.96 17.25
N PHE A 51 11.73 -4.39 16.12
CA PHE A 51 11.23 -3.02 16.07
C PHE A 51 9.78 -2.96 16.54
N ASP A 52 9.31 -1.75 16.86
CA ASP A 52 7.91 -1.51 17.19
C ASP A 52 7.01 -1.81 15.98
N PRO A 53 6.06 -2.76 16.07
CA PRO A 53 5.12 -3.06 15.00
C PRO A 53 4.25 -1.86 14.59
N TYR A 54 4.04 -0.88 15.47
CA TYR A 54 3.25 0.32 15.20
C TYR A 54 4.07 1.46 14.59
N GLY A 55 5.37 1.25 14.31
CA GLY A 55 6.23 2.28 13.71
C GLY A 55 5.74 2.77 12.33
N LEU A 56 5.23 1.86 11.50
CA LEU A 56 4.66 2.23 10.19
C LEU A 56 3.38 3.08 10.35
N VAL A 57 2.53 2.73 11.32
CA VAL A 57 1.32 3.50 11.65
C VAL A 57 1.69 4.94 12.04
N ALA A 58 2.70 5.12 12.88
CA ALA A 58 3.20 6.44 13.26
C ALA A 58 3.72 7.24 12.05
N ALA A 59 4.49 6.62 11.16
CA ALA A 59 4.98 7.26 9.94
C ALA A 59 3.84 7.67 9.00
N LEU A 60 2.83 6.81 8.80
CA LEU A 60 1.66 7.12 7.97
C LEU A 60 0.81 8.23 8.56
N GLN A 61 0.66 8.29 9.89
CA GLN A 61 -0.01 9.41 10.56
C GLN A 61 0.74 10.73 10.30
N GLN A 62 2.07 10.74 10.39
CA GLN A 62 2.88 11.92 10.08
C GLN A 62 2.68 12.36 8.63
N LEU A 63 2.75 11.42 7.67
CA LEU A 63 2.54 11.71 6.25
C LEU A 63 1.14 12.25 5.96
N ARG A 64 0.10 11.74 6.64
CA ARG A 64 -1.27 12.24 6.52
C ARG A 64 -1.39 13.70 6.96
N THR A 65 -0.65 14.08 8.00
CA THR A 65 -0.65 15.46 8.54
C THR A 65 0.35 16.39 7.85
N ALA A 66 1.25 15.84 7.04
CA ALA A 66 2.24 16.61 6.32
C ALA A 66 1.59 17.31 5.12
N ALA A 67 1.56 18.64 5.16
CA ALA A 67 1.25 19.56 4.05
C ALA A 67 0.30 19.01 2.96
N PRO A 68 -0.97 18.71 3.29
CA PRO A 68 -1.94 18.18 2.32
C PRO A 68 -2.24 19.16 1.17
N ASP A 69 -1.91 20.45 1.36
CA ASP A 69 -2.17 21.53 0.42
C ASP A 69 -0.98 21.78 -0.54
N ASP A 70 0.16 21.07 -0.37
CA ASP A 70 1.31 21.17 -1.25
C ASP A 70 1.16 20.17 -2.43
N PRO A 71 0.92 20.64 -3.66
CA PRO A 71 0.71 19.78 -4.81
C PRO A 71 1.93 18.93 -5.17
N LEU A 72 3.15 19.39 -4.86
CA LEU A 72 4.38 18.64 -5.12
C LEU A 72 4.59 17.53 -4.10
N PHE A 73 4.20 17.77 -2.84
CA PHE A 73 4.16 16.73 -1.81
C PHE A 73 3.07 15.69 -2.10
N ALA A 74 1.87 16.12 -2.47
CA ALA A 74 0.82 15.21 -2.92
C ALA A 74 1.27 14.40 -4.16
N LEU A 75 1.99 15.02 -5.09
CA LEU A 75 2.56 14.34 -6.26
C LEU A 75 3.61 13.29 -5.86
N SER A 76 4.48 13.58 -4.89
CA SER A 76 5.48 12.62 -4.41
C SER A 76 4.86 11.40 -3.71
N LEU A 77 3.65 11.57 -3.15
CA LEU A 77 2.87 10.48 -2.57
C LEU A 77 1.87 9.82 -3.56
N SER A 78 1.75 10.33 -4.78
CA SER A 78 0.75 9.88 -5.76
C SER A 78 1.00 8.50 -6.35
N THR A 79 2.20 7.94 -6.14
CA THR A 79 2.57 6.59 -6.59
C THR A 79 2.03 5.49 -5.68
N HIS A 80 1.51 5.85 -4.50
CA HIS A 80 0.96 4.92 -3.52
C HIS A 80 -0.51 5.26 -3.19
N PRO A 81 -1.31 4.30 -2.67
CA PRO A 81 -2.59 4.62 -2.06
C PRO A 81 -2.43 5.64 -0.92
N SER A 82 -3.51 6.38 -0.63
CA SER A 82 -3.48 7.44 0.39
C SER A 82 -3.10 6.90 1.77
N ALA A 83 -2.43 7.73 2.58
CA ALA A 83 -2.02 7.34 3.93
C ALA A 83 -3.22 6.89 4.80
N GLN A 84 -4.40 7.52 4.64
CA GLN A 84 -5.60 7.12 5.38
C GLN A 84 -6.06 5.71 4.99
N MET A 85 -6.11 5.39 3.69
CA MET A 85 -6.50 4.07 3.23
C MET A 85 -5.56 2.98 3.76
N ARG A 86 -4.26 3.24 3.78
CA ARG A 86 -3.25 2.33 4.34
C ARG A 86 -3.44 2.12 5.84
N LEU A 87 -3.71 3.19 6.59
CA LEU A 87 -4.01 3.11 8.02
C LEU A 87 -5.23 2.23 8.31
N ASP A 88 -6.33 2.42 7.57
CA ASP A 88 -7.56 1.63 7.75
C ASP A 88 -7.30 0.12 7.47
N GLN A 89 -6.50 -0.18 6.46
CA GLN A 89 -6.13 -1.57 6.12
C GLN A 89 -5.19 -2.21 7.15
N LEU A 90 -4.25 -1.43 7.69
CA LEU A 90 -3.37 -1.88 8.76
C LEU A 90 -4.15 -2.15 10.05
N GLU A 91 -5.10 -1.28 10.41
CA GLU A 91 -5.97 -1.49 11.57
C GLU A 91 -6.71 -2.82 11.49
N LEU A 92 -7.32 -3.13 10.34
CA LEU A 92 -8.00 -4.40 10.09
C LEU A 92 -7.05 -5.60 10.15
N ALA A 93 -5.83 -5.47 9.60
CA ALA A 93 -4.87 -6.58 9.54
C ALA A 93 -4.24 -6.89 10.90
N MET A 94 -3.86 -5.85 11.63
CA MET A 94 -3.14 -5.95 12.91
C MET A 94 -4.09 -6.32 14.04
N GLY A 95 -5.23 -5.62 14.18
CA GLY A 95 -6.08 -5.70 15.36
C GLY A 95 -5.24 -5.57 16.64
N SER A 96 -5.48 -6.43 17.63
CA SER A 96 -4.69 -6.53 18.87
C SER A 96 -3.57 -7.59 18.82
N LYS A 97 -3.31 -8.20 17.66
CA LYS A 97 -2.38 -9.34 17.53
C LYS A 97 -0.93 -8.97 17.85
N LEU A 98 -0.59 -7.69 17.71
CA LEU A 98 0.78 -7.20 17.80
C LEU A 98 1.09 -6.49 19.14
N ASP A 99 0.09 -6.29 20.00
CA ASP A 99 0.25 -5.59 21.29
C ASP A 99 1.30 -6.24 22.18
N ALA A 100 1.38 -7.58 22.15
CA ALA A 100 2.37 -8.33 22.90
C ALA A 100 3.81 -8.07 22.45
N TYR A 101 4.06 -7.42 21.31
CA TYR A 101 5.40 -7.10 20.80
C TYR A 101 5.84 -5.67 21.09
N VAL A 102 4.93 -4.81 21.57
CA VAL A 102 5.22 -3.41 21.90
C VAL A 102 6.16 -3.31 23.09
N GLY A 103 7.17 -2.44 22.98
CA GLY A 103 8.09 -2.11 24.07
C GLY A 103 9.01 -3.26 24.52
N LYS A 104 9.08 -4.37 23.76
CA LYS A 104 9.99 -5.47 24.09
C LYS A 104 11.43 -5.11 23.75
N PRO A 105 12.41 -5.41 24.63
CA PRO A 105 13.80 -5.19 24.32
C PRO A 105 14.24 -6.10 23.15
N PRO A 106 15.20 -5.65 22.32
CA PRO A 106 15.72 -6.46 21.22
C PRO A 106 16.26 -7.80 21.72
N VAL A 107 15.87 -8.89 21.07
CA VAL A 107 16.41 -10.22 21.41
C VAL A 107 17.84 -10.32 20.90
N THR A 108 18.79 -10.53 21.81
CA THR A 108 20.22 -10.60 21.49
C THR A 108 20.58 -11.85 20.69
N ILE A 109 21.71 -11.83 19.99
CA ILE A 109 22.22 -13.01 19.26
C ILE A 109 22.38 -14.20 20.21
N ALA A 110 22.93 -13.98 21.41
CA ALA A 110 23.11 -15.01 22.43
C ALA A 110 21.77 -15.66 22.83
N GLN A 111 20.72 -14.86 23.05
CA GLN A 111 19.39 -15.36 23.38
C GLN A 111 18.76 -16.17 22.22
N ARG A 112 19.02 -15.78 20.97
CA ARG A 112 18.52 -16.50 19.78
C ARG A 112 19.19 -17.86 19.61
N LEU A 113 20.51 -17.91 19.78
CA LEU A 113 21.29 -19.15 19.72
C LEU A 113 20.90 -20.12 20.85
N ALA A 114 20.73 -19.62 22.07
CA ALA A 114 20.26 -20.43 23.20
C ALA A 114 18.86 -21.04 22.97
N ARG A 115 17.96 -20.32 22.30
CA ARG A 115 16.63 -20.84 21.93
C ARG A 115 16.66 -21.88 20.80
N ALA A 116 17.65 -21.80 19.91
CA ALA A 116 17.81 -22.74 18.81
C ALA A 116 18.44 -24.07 19.26
N GLY A 117 19.32 -24.06 20.26
CA GLY A 117 19.94 -25.26 20.81
C GLY A 117 19.04 -26.11 21.73
N ASN A 118 17.90 -25.58 22.17
CA ASN A 118 16.91 -26.27 23.01
C ASN A 118 15.76 -26.90 22.19
N ARG A 119 15.96 -27.16 20.90
CA ARG A 119 14.98 -27.78 20.00
C ARG A 119 15.50 -29.07 19.42
#